data_AF-A0A7W7ISC2-F1
#
_entry.id   AF-A0A7W7ISC2-F1
#
_cell.length_a   1.000
_cell.length_b   1.000
_cell.length_c   1.000
_cell.angle_alpha   90.00
_cell.angle_beta   90.00
_cell.angle_gamma   90.00
#
_symmetry.space_group_name_H-M   'P 1'
#
loop_
_entity.id
_entity.type
_entity.pdbx_description
1 polymer ?
#
loop_
_entity_poly.entity_id
_entity_poly.type
_entity_poly.pdbx_seq_one_letter_code
_entity_poly.pdbx_strand_id
1 'polypeptide(L)'
;MEAAHDAAAVEVTKSANCAKLSPLLDLGLGGAGPLTCSANDLAACLRANAMALADMDATLPNLAFSTAQVLETMSDRIRSLAAQNAAAPEV
;
A
#
# COMPACT_ATOMS: atom_id res chain seq x y z
N MET A 1 -33.84 -2.33 -20.26
CA MET A 1 -32.78 -1.47 -20.82
C MET A 1 -31.94 -0.83 -19.71
N GLU A 2 -32.54 -0.49 -18.56
CA GLU A 2 -31.86 -0.02 -17.33
C GLU A 2 -30.86 -1.03 -16.72
N ALA A 3 -31.25 -2.29 -16.52
CA ALA A 3 -30.38 -3.29 -15.90
C ALA A 3 -29.09 -3.60 -16.67
N ALA A 4 -29.10 -3.46 -18.01
CA ALA A 4 -27.91 -3.64 -18.84
C ALA A 4 -26.99 -2.41 -18.80
N HIS A 5 -27.57 -1.22 -18.65
CA HIS A 5 -26.82 0.03 -18.48
C HIS A 5 -26.18 0.11 -17.09
N ASP A 6 -26.89 -0.31 -16.05
CA ASP A 6 -26.34 -0.46 -14.70
C ASP A 6 -25.22 -1.51 -14.65
N ALA A 7 -25.39 -2.65 -15.34
CA ALA A 7 -24.34 -3.66 -15.42
C ALA A 7 -23.07 -3.12 -16.11
N ALA A 8 -23.21 -2.40 -17.23
CA ALA A 8 -22.09 -1.78 -17.92
C ALA A 8 -21.40 -0.69 -17.07
N ALA A 9 -22.17 0.14 -16.37
CA ALA A 9 -21.63 1.15 -15.45
C ALA A 9 -20.86 0.51 -14.28
N VAL A 10 -21.40 -0.58 -13.70
CA VAL A 10 -20.75 -1.36 -12.65
C VAL A 10 -19.44 -1.97 -13.14
N GLU A 11 -19.40 -2.53 -14.36
CA GLU A 11 -18.15 -3.07 -14.92
C GLU A 11 -17.09 -1.99 -15.18
N VAL A 12 -17.50 -0.82 -15.67
CA VAL A 12 -16.59 0.33 -15.86
C VAL A 12 -16.01 0.77 -14.53
N THR A 13 -16.83 0.95 -13.49
CA THR A 13 -16.35 1.30 -12.14
C THR A 13 -15.43 0.23 -11.57
N LYS A 14 -15.74 -1.05 -11.76
CA LYS A 14 -14.91 -2.17 -11.30
C LYS A 14 -13.54 -2.16 -11.99
N SER A 15 -13.49 -1.95 -13.30
CA SER A 15 -12.24 -1.86 -14.05
C SER A 15 -11.38 -0.65 -13.64
N ALA A 16 -12.01 0.50 -13.40
CA ALA A 16 -11.34 1.70 -12.91
C ALA A 16 -10.74 1.49 -11.51
N ASN A 17 -11.50 0.85 -10.61
CA ASN A 17 -11.02 0.55 -9.26
C ASN A 17 -9.88 -0.49 -9.29
N CYS A 18 -9.96 -1.52 -10.13
CA CYS A 18 -8.86 -2.48 -10.32
C CYS A 18 -7.58 -1.78 -10.79
N ALA A 19 -7.67 -0.84 -11.72
CA ALA A 19 -6.50 -0.08 -12.17
C ALA A 19 -5.89 0.77 -11.06
N LYS A 20 -6.72 1.43 -10.22
CA LYS A 20 -6.27 2.21 -9.07
C LYS A 20 -5.63 1.36 -7.97
N LEU A 21 -6.09 0.11 -7.80
CA LEU A 21 -5.60 -0.82 -6.78
C LEU A 21 -4.39 -1.66 -7.23
N SER A 22 -4.17 -1.82 -8.54
CA SER A 22 -3.09 -2.66 -9.09
C SER A 22 -1.74 -2.41 -8.42
N PRO A 23 -1.26 -1.16 -8.24
CA PRO A 23 0.05 -0.91 -7.63
C PRO A 23 0.18 -1.44 -6.19
N LEU A 24 -0.93 -1.52 -5.45
CA LEU A 24 -0.95 -2.05 -4.09
C LEU A 24 -1.04 -3.58 -4.09
N LEU A 25 -1.85 -4.13 -4.98
CA LEU A 25 -2.00 -5.58 -5.16
C LEU A 25 -0.69 -6.24 -5.62
N ASP A 26 0.07 -5.58 -6.50
CA ASP A 26 1.38 -6.05 -6.98
C ASP A 26 2.42 -6.14 -5.85
N LEU A 27 2.28 -5.31 -4.81
CA LEU A 27 3.08 -5.35 -3.59
C LEU A 27 2.56 -6.36 -2.55
N GLY A 28 1.47 -7.07 -2.87
CA GLY A 28 0.80 -8.03 -2.00
C GLY A 28 -0.19 -7.41 -1.00
N LEU A 29 -0.37 -6.09 -0.99
CA LEU A 29 -1.31 -5.44 -0.08
C LEU A 29 -2.76 -5.70 -0.51
N GLY A 30 -3.55 -6.32 0.37
CA GLY A 30 -4.92 -6.76 0.06
C GLY A 30 -5.01 -8.15 -0.56
N GLY A 31 -3.87 -8.82 -0.79
CA GLY A 31 -3.81 -10.24 -1.15
C GLY A 31 -3.83 -11.17 0.08
N ALA A 32 -4.00 -12.47 -0.16
CA ALA A 32 -3.95 -13.50 0.89
C ALA A 32 -2.52 -13.95 1.25
N GLY A 33 -1.50 -13.44 0.55
CA GLY A 33 -0.09 -13.81 0.72
C GLY A 33 0.70 -12.77 1.54
N PRO A 34 2.00 -13.03 1.79
CA PRO A 34 2.88 -12.05 2.40
C PRO A 34 3.09 -10.86 1.47
N LEU A 35 3.46 -9.71 2.06
CA LEU A 35 3.96 -8.57 1.30
C LEU A 35 5.23 -8.97 0.54
N THR A 36 5.35 -8.50 -0.70
CA THR A 36 6.47 -8.83 -1.60
C THR A 36 7.57 -7.77 -1.59
N CYS A 37 7.41 -6.70 -0.82
CA CYS A 37 8.27 -5.52 -0.81
C CYS A 37 8.70 -5.12 0.61
N SER A 38 9.64 -4.17 0.70
CA SER A 38 10.03 -3.61 1.98
C SER A 38 8.94 -2.67 2.53
N ALA A 39 8.95 -2.45 3.85
CA ALA A 39 8.08 -1.47 4.50
C ALA A 39 8.19 -0.06 3.89
N ASN A 40 9.39 0.32 3.44
CA ASN A 40 9.64 1.63 2.84
C ASN A 40 9.03 1.72 1.44
N ASP A 41 9.14 0.65 0.64
CA ASP A 41 8.54 0.61 -0.71
C ASP A 41 7.01 0.63 -0.63
N LEU A 42 6.45 -0.10 0.35
CA LEU A 42 5.01 -0.08 0.62
C LEU A 42 4.54 1.32 1.03
N ALA A 43 5.26 1.98 1.95
CA ALA A 43 4.97 3.33 2.39
C ALA A 43 5.03 4.35 1.23
N ALA A 44 6.04 4.23 0.35
CA ALA A 44 6.15 5.05 -0.85
C ALA A 44 4.97 4.83 -1.80
N CYS A 45 4.58 3.58 -2.05
CA CYS A 45 3.46 3.23 -2.92
C CYS A 45 2.12 3.76 -2.37
N LEU A 46 1.88 3.62 -1.06
CA LEU A 46 0.68 4.15 -0.39
C LEU A 46 0.57 5.67 -0.54
N ARG A 47 1.66 6.42 -0.37
CA ARG A 47 1.66 7.87 -0.53
C ARG A 47 1.45 8.30 -1.98
N ALA A 48 2.14 7.64 -2.92
CA ALA A 48 2.02 7.94 -4.34
C ALA A 48 0.59 7.75 -4.87
N ASN A 49 -0.15 6.79 -4.29
CA ASN A 49 -1.51 6.44 -4.72
C ASN A 49 -2.61 7.00 -3.80
N ALA A 50 -2.28 7.80 -2.78
CA ALA A 50 -3.25 8.26 -1.77
C ALA A 50 -4.44 9.02 -2.37
N MET A 51 -4.23 9.85 -3.40
CA MET A 51 -5.32 10.56 -4.08
C MET A 51 -6.23 9.61 -4.86
N ALA A 52 -5.66 8.60 -5.53
CA ALA A 52 -6.45 7.59 -6.24
C ALA A 52 -7.29 6.75 -5.26
N LEU A 53 -6.77 6.50 -4.06
CA LEU A 53 -7.51 5.87 -2.97
C LEU A 53 -8.65 6.76 -2.44
N ALA A 54 -8.42 8.07 -2.32
CA ALA A 54 -9.43 9.04 -1.88
C ALA A 54 -10.67 9.06 -2.77
N ASP A 55 -10.49 8.88 -4.09
CA ASP A 55 -11.59 8.79 -5.05
C ASP A 55 -12.48 7.56 -4.82
N MET A 56 -11.94 6.50 -4.23
CA MET A 56 -12.67 5.26 -3.94
C MET A 56 -13.32 5.30 -2.57
N ASP A 57 -12.57 5.77 -1.57
CA ASP A 57 -13.04 5.95 -0.20
C ASP A 57 -12.22 7.08 0.45
N ALA A 58 -12.93 8.11 0.90
CA ALA A 58 -12.33 9.32 1.46
C ALA A 58 -11.53 9.06 2.76
N THR A 59 -11.70 7.90 3.40
CA THR A 59 -10.99 7.52 4.64
C THR A 59 -9.66 6.81 4.37
N LEU A 60 -9.50 6.20 3.20
CA LEU A 60 -8.29 5.44 2.84
C LEU A 60 -7.00 6.27 2.84
N PRO A 61 -6.98 7.56 2.44
CA PRO A 61 -5.78 8.37 2.55
C PRO A 61 -5.26 8.46 3.98
N ASN A 62 -6.15 8.69 4.96
CA ASN A 62 -5.77 8.78 6.37
C ASN A 62 -5.21 7.44 6.88
N LEU A 63 -5.82 6.32 6.47
CA LEU A 63 -5.33 4.99 6.81
C LEU A 63 -3.97 4.70 6.17
N ALA A 64 -3.78 5.06 4.90
CA ALA A 64 -2.54 4.90 4.16
C ALA A 64 -1.40 5.71 4.80
N PHE A 65 -1.63 6.99 5.12
CA PHE A 65 -0.63 7.85 5.74
C PHE A 65 -0.25 7.38 7.16
N SER A 66 -1.23 7.05 7.99
CA SER A 66 -0.98 6.59 9.36
C SER A 66 -0.22 5.26 9.39
N THR A 67 -0.57 4.32 8.51
CA THR A 67 0.11 3.02 8.42
C THR A 67 1.54 3.18 7.88
N ALA A 68 1.72 3.96 6.82
CA ALA A 68 3.03 4.21 6.21
C ALA A 68 4.03 4.80 7.22
N GLN A 69 3.60 5.79 8.00
CA GLN A 69 4.46 6.44 9.01
C GLN A 69 4.89 5.47 10.12
N VAL A 70 3.97 4.62 10.59
CA VAL A 70 4.28 3.61 11.62
C VAL A 70 5.29 2.59 11.10
N LEU A 71 5.09 2.11 9.87
CA LEU A 71 5.98 1.12 9.25
C LEU A 71 7.40 1.65 9.05
N GLU A 72 7.56 2.89 8.58
CA GLU A 72 8.87 3.53 8.44
C GLU A 72 9.56 3.71 9.80
N THR A 73 8.84 4.23 10.79
CA THR A 73 9.40 4.45 12.13
C THR A 73 9.87 3.13 12.75
N MET A 74 9.08 2.06 12.59
CA MET A 74 9.44 0.73 13.07
C MET A 74 10.66 0.17 12.31
N SER A 75 10.68 0.31 10.99
CA SER A 75 11.78 -0.11 10.10
C SER A 75 13.11 0.55 10.50
N ASP A 76 13.12 1.88 10.68
CA ASP A 76 14.31 2.63 11.08
C ASP A 76 14.79 2.26 12.49
N ARG A 77 13.85 2.05 13.42
CA ARG A 77 14.20 1.66 14.79
C ARG A 77 14.80 0.25 14.85
N ILE A 78 14.23 -0.70 14.09
CA ILE A 78 14.79 -2.06 13.97
C ILE A 78 16.17 -2.00 13.30
N ARG A 79 16.35 -1.20 12.25
CA ARG A 79 17.65 -1.03 11.58
C ARG A 79 18.71 -0.47 12.54
N SER A 80 18.35 0.53 13.35
CA SER A 80 19.23 1.09 14.38
C SER A 80 19.62 0.04 15.42
N LEU A 81 18.65 -0.74 15.92
CA LEU A 81 18.91 -1.83 16.87
C LEU A 81 19.76 -2.94 16.25
N ALA A 82 19.55 -3.29 14.98
CA ALA A 82 20.36 -4.27 14.27
C ALA A 82 21.81 -3.79 14.09
N ALA A 83 22.00 -2.53 13.73
CA ALA A 83 23.34 -1.93 13.58
C ALA A 83 24.11 -1.89 14.91
N GLN A 84 23.43 -1.61 16.03
CA GLN A 84 24.05 -1.64 17.37
C GLN A 84 24.48 -3.05 17.81
N ASN A 85 23.80 -4.09 17.32
CA ASN A 85 24.08 -5.49 17.64
C ASN A 85 24.94 -6.19 16.58
N ALA A 86 25.35 -5.48 15.52
CA ALA A 86 26.26 -6.03 14.53
C ALA A 86 27.64 -6.24 15.18
N ALA A 87 28.21 -7.44 15.02
CA ALA A 87 29.55 -7.74 15.53
C ALA A 87 30.54 -6.69 15.01
N ALA A 88 31.42 -6.21 15.90
CA ALA A 88 32.49 -5.31 15.49
C ALA A 88 33.34 -6.01 14.41
N PRO A 89 33.76 -5.32 13.34
CA PRO A 89 34.58 -5.92 12.30
C PRO A 89 35.83 -6.53 12.93
N GLU A 90 36.09 -7.81 12.64
CA GLU A 90 37.31 -8.50 13.05
C GLU A 90 38.50 -7.80 12.37
N VAL A 91 39.42 -7.27 13.18
CA VAL A 91 40.65 -6.59 12.75
C VAL A 91 41.71 -7.62 12.39
#